data_AF-A0A4U9HLU4-F1
#
_entry.id   AF-A0A4U9HLU4-F1
#
_cell.length_a   1.000
_cell.length_b   1.000
_cell.length_c   1.000
_cell.angle_alpha   90.00
_cell.angle_beta   90.00
_cell.angle_gamma   90.00
#
_symmetry.space_group_name_H-M   'P 1'
#
loop_
_entity.id
_entity.type
_entity.pdbx_description
1 polymer ?
#
loop_
_entity_poly.entity_id
_entity_poly.type
_entity_poly.pdbx_seq_one_letter_code
_entity_poly.pdbx_strand_id
1 'polypeptide(L)'
;MASLLLPPPAKHALANAALKYRFGEDHQPVTVSQLLTSRRREDCSDDLWTVYQRVQENLMKGGLSGRTAQGKSSRTRAVTGIDGDVKLNRALWVMAENMMDLLSK
;
A
#
# COMPACT_ATOMS: atom_id res chain seq x y z
N MET A 1 6.78 18.09 7.01
CA MET A 1 7.00 16.72 7.53
C MET A 1 8.38 16.29 7.07
N ALA A 2 9.20 15.70 7.94
CA ALA A 2 10.51 15.18 7.53
C ALA A 2 10.31 14.08 6.48
N SER A 3 10.91 14.23 5.30
CA SER A 3 10.85 13.25 4.22
C SER A 3 12.02 12.28 4.36
N LEU A 4 11.79 11.16 5.04
CA LEU A 4 12.75 10.08 5.11
C LEU A 4 12.71 9.28 3.81
N LEU A 5 13.82 9.21 3.08
CA LEU A 5 13.93 8.35 1.89
C LEU A 5 13.91 6.88 2.29
N LEU A 6 13.03 6.09 1.66
CA LEU A 6 12.93 4.67 1.94
C LEU A 6 13.82 3.84 1.01
N PRO A 7 14.73 3.02 1.54
CA PRO A 7 15.44 2.06 0.73
C PRO A 7 14.47 1.04 0.13
N PRO A 8 14.79 0.39 -1.01
CA PRO A 8 13.90 -0.55 -1.67
C PRO A 8 13.29 -1.63 -0.75
N PRO A 9 14.05 -2.27 0.17
CA PRO A 9 13.48 -3.26 1.09
C PRO A 9 12.40 -2.68 2.01
N ALA A 10 12.56 -1.45 2.49
CA ALA A 10 11.58 -0.79 3.36
C ALA A 10 10.29 -0.48 2.59
N LYS A 11 10.40 0.00 1.34
CA LYS A 11 9.24 0.21 0.45
C LYS A 11 8.44 -1.08 0.26
N HIS A 12 9.14 -2.19 -0.01
CA HIS A 12 8.50 -3.49 -0.20
C HIS A 12 7.89 -4.02 1.10
N ALA A 13 8.54 -3.81 2.25
CA ALA A 13 8.02 -4.23 3.55
C ALA A 13 6.70 -3.51 3.89
N LEU A 14 6.63 -2.18 3.69
CA LEU A 14 5.42 -1.40 3.92
C LEU A 14 4.27 -1.88 3.01
N ALA A 15 4.54 -2.00 1.71
CA ALA A 15 3.54 -2.44 0.74
C ALA A 15 3.10 -3.91 0.98
N ASN A 16 3.99 -4.80 1.40
CA ASN A 16 3.64 -6.17 1.76
C ASN A 16 2.75 -6.23 3.02
N ALA A 17 3.10 -5.48 4.06
CA ALA A 17 2.26 -5.37 5.26
C ALA A 17 0.87 -4.82 4.94
N ALA A 18 0.80 -3.81 4.07
CA ALA A 18 -0.44 -3.23 3.58
C ALA A 18 -1.31 -4.25 2.79
N LEU A 19 -0.70 -5.08 1.93
CA LEU A 19 -1.41 -6.13 1.21
C LEU A 19 -2.00 -7.18 2.14
N LYS A 20 -1.19 -7.65 3.10
CA LYS A 20 -1.62 -8.61 4.12
C LYS A 20 -2.80 -8.07 4.94
N TYR A 21 -2.74 -6.80 5.32
CA TYR A 21 -3.83 -6.17 6.06
C TYR A 21 -5.13 -6.09 5.24
N ARG A 22 -5.05 -5.77 3.94
CA ARG A 22 -6.25 -5.59 3.10
C ARG A 22 -6.88 -6.90 2.64
N PHE A 23 -6.05 -7.86 2.23
CA PHE A 23 -6.50 -9.09 1.55
C PHE A 23 -6.30 -10.35 2.38
N GLY A 24 -5.63 -10.27 3.53
CA GLY A 24 -5.24 -11.42 4.34
C GLY A 24 -3.95 -12.07 3.84
N GLU A 25 -3.59 -13.18 4.49
CA GLU A 25 -2.40 -13.98 4.15
C GLU A 25 -2.70 -15.09 3.14
N ASP A 26 -3.95 -15.54 3.05
CA ASP A 26 -4.34 -16.71 2.24
C ASP A 26 -4.19 -16.47 0.74
N HIS A 27 -4.72 -15.34 0.25
CA HIS A 27 -4.68 -15.01 -1.18
C HIS A 27 -4.62 -13.51 -1.42
N GLN A 28 -3.54 -13.07 -2.05
CA GLN A 28 -3.36 -11.68 -2.47
C GLN A 28 -3.54 -11.58 -3.98
N PRO A 29 -4.55 -10.84 -4.47
CA PRO A 29 -4.82 -10.77 -5.90
C PRO A 29 -3.79 -9.96 -6.68
N VAL A 30 -2.98 -9.13 -6.01
CA VAL A 30 -2.03 -8.17 -6.59
C VAL A 30 -0.66 -8.29 -5.92
N THR A 31 0.38 -7.86 -6.63
CA THR A 31 1.76 -7.90 -6.13
C THR A 31 2.17 -6.61 -5.43
N VAL A 32 3.23 -6.70 -4.63
CA VAL A 32 3.86 -5.56 -3.95
C VAL A 32 4.29 -4.48 -4.96
N SER A 33 4.88 -4.88 -6.09
CA SER A 33 5.34 -3.94 -7.13
C SER A 33 4.19 -3.18 -7.79
N GLN A 34 3.05 -3.85 -8.00
CA GLN A 34 1.84 -3.19 -8.51
C GLN A 34 1.33 -2.15 -7.53
N LEU A 35 1.44 -2.41 -6.22
CA LEU A 35 1.00 -1.48 -5.19
C LEU A 35 1.92 -0.26 -5.05
N LEU A 36 3.21 -0.41 -5.34
CA LEU A 36 4.19 0.68 -5.36
C LEU A 36 4.16 1.50 -6.65
N THR A 37 3.36 1.10 -7.63
CA THR A 37 3.23 1.80 -8.91
C THR A 37 2.50 3.12 -8.70
N SER A 38 3.14 4.23 -9.05
CA SER A 38 2.51 5.54 -8.95
C SER A 38 1.41 5.71 -10.00
N ARG A 39 0.29 6.33 -9.61
CA ARG A 39 -0.77 6.72 -10.56
C ARG A 39 -0.48 8.04 -11.27
N ARG A 40 0.28 8.93 -10.63
CA ARG A 40 0.68 10.24 -11.16
C ARG A 40 2.20 10.35 -11.15
N ARG A 41 2.75 11.00 -12.17
CA ARG A 41 4.22 11.15 -12.27
C ARG A 41 4.81 11.97 -11.10
N GLU A 42 4.03 12.88 -10.54
CA GLU A 42 4.41 13.72 -9.39
C GLU A 42 4.63 12.90 -8.11
N ASP A 43 3.91 11.79 -7.94
CA ASP A 43 3.99 10.94 -6.74
C ASP A 43 5.09 9.86 -6.84
N CYS A 44 6.07 10.02 -7.74
CA CYS A 44 7.17 9.06 -7.91
C CYS A 44 8.28 9.16 -6.84
N SER A 45 8.19 10.12 -5.91
CA SER A 45 9.18 10.27 -4.84
C SER A 45 9.20 9.04 -3.93
N ASP A 46 10.39 8.62 -3.53
CA ASP A 46 10.63 7.43 -2.71
C ASP A 46 10.75 7.75 -1.21
N ASP A 47 10.30 8.92 -0.78
CA ASP A 47 10.13 9.21 0.64
C ASP A 47 8.96 8.44 1.25
N LEU A 48 9.04 8.21 2.56
CA LEU A 48 8.07 7.42 3.33
C LEU A 48 6.63 7.88 3.11
N TRP A 49 6.40 9.19 3.12
CA TRP A 49 5.05 9.74 3.02
C TRP A 49 4.52 9.58 1.60
N THR A 50 5.32 9.83 0.58
CA THR A 50 4.90 9.58 -0.82
C THR A 50 4.67 8.09 -1.09
N VAL A 51 5.50 7.19 -0.55
CA VAL A 51 5.29 5.73 -0.67
C VAL A 51 4.01 5.31 0.05
N TYR A 52 3.76 5.82 1.26
CA TYR A 52 2.52 5.60 2.00
C TYR A 52 1.30 6.06 1.20
N GLN A 53 1.33 7.27 0.63
CA GLN A 53 0.24 7.81 -0.17
C GLN A 53 -0.03 6.95 -1.42
N ARG A 54 1.02 6.52 -2.13
CA ARG A 54 0.88 5.61 -3.29
C ARG A 54 0.20 4.29 -2.91
N VAL A 55 0.65 3.69 -1.80
CA VAL A 55 0.09 2.43 -1.28
C VAL A 55 -1.37 2.61 -0.89
N GLN A 56 -1.67 3.67 -0.14
CA GLN A 56 -3.01 4.01 0.31
C GLN A 56 -3.96 4.25 -0.87
N GLU A 57 -3.57 5.09 -1.82
CA GLU A 57 -4.36 5.38 -3.01
C GLU A 57 -4.66 4.12 -3.82
N ASN A 58 -3.66 3.24 -4.01
CA ASN A 58 -3.84 2.03 -4.78
C ASN A 58 -4.77 1.01 -4.11
N LEU A 59 -4.72 0.89 -2.78
CA LEU A 59 -5.64 0.03 -2.04
C LEU A 59 -7.06 0.60 -1.97
N MET A 60 -7.19 1.92 -1.79
CA MET A 60 -8.49 2.58 -1.67
C MET A 60 -9.22 2.64 -3.01
N LYS A 61 -8.54 3.10 -4.08
CA LYS A 61 -9.18 3.25 -5.40
C LYS A 61 -9.37 1.92 -6.11
N GLY A 62 -8.61 0.88 -5.75
CA GLY A 62 -8.64 -0.40 -6.45
C GLY A 62 -8.34 -0.25 -7.95
N GLY A 63 -8.86 -1.16 -8.77
CA GLY A 63 -8.68 -1.15 -10.22
C GLY A 63 -7.34 -1.72 -10.71
N LEU A 64 -6.53 -2.26 -9.79
CA LEU A 64 -5.30 -2.98 -10.14
C LEU A 64 -5.66 -4.32 -10.77
N SER A 65 -4.93 -4.69 -11.83
CA SER A 65 -5.05 -6.00 -12.47
C SER A 65 -4.56 -7.08 -11.51
N GLY A 66 -5.40 -8.06 -11.22
CA GLY A 66 -5.09 -9.14 -10.30
C GLY A 66 -5.61 -10.49 -10.76
N ARG A 67 -5.33 -11.52 -9.97
CA ARG A 67 -5.85 -12.87 -10.20
C ARG A 67 -6.63 -13.37 -8.99
N THR A 68 -7.71 -14.11 -9.22
CA THR A 68 -8.44 -14.79 -8.14
C THR A 68 -7.63 -15.99 -7.64
N ALA A 69 -8.02 -16.56 -6.50
CA ALA A 69 -7.43 -17.81 -5.99
C ALA A 69 -7.52 -18.97 -7.00
N GLN A 70 -8.49 -18.91 -7.92
CA GLN A 70 -8.70 -19.88 -9.00
C GLN A 70 -7.91 -19.53 -10.28
N GLY A 71 -7.05 -18.51 -10.24
CA GLY A 71 -6.22 -18.07 -11.38
C GLY A 71 -6.93 -17.24 -12.45
N LYS A 72 -8.22 -16.91 -12.27
CA LYS A 72 -8.98 -16.09 -13.23
C LYS A 72 -8.56 -14.62 -13.17
N SER A 73 -8.54 -13.95 -14.31
CA SER A 73 -8.28 -12.50 -14.39
C SER A 73 -9.36 -11.72 -13.64
N SER A 74 -8.94 -10.74 -12.83
CA SER A 74 -9.82 -9.88 -12.04
C SER A 74 -9.21 -8.49 -11.86
N ARG A 75 -10.00 -7.56 -11.28
CA ARG A 75 -9.52 -6.25 -10.82
C ARG A 75 -9.84 -6.06 -9.36
N THR A 76 -8.92 -5.46 -8.61
CA THR A 76 -9.19 -5.08 -7.21
C THR A 76 -10.36 -4.11 -7.14
N ARG A 77 -11.18 -4.25 -6.10
CA ARG A 77 -12.33 -3.36 -5.86
C ARG A 77 -11.90 -2.17 -5.01
N ALA A 78 -12.50 -1.02 -5.29
CA ALA A 78 -12.36 0.15 -4.45
C ALA A 78 -12.95 -0.09 -3.06
N VAL A 79 -12.42 0.59 -2.05
CA VAL A 79 -13.02 0.66 -0.71
C VAL A 79 -14.14 1.70 -0.77
N THR A 80 -15.38 1.27 -0.59
CA THR A 80 -16.56 2.15 -0.71
C THR A 80 -17.21 2.49 0.63
N GLY A 81 -16.89 1.76 1.69
CA GLY A 81 -17.44 1.99 3.03
C GLY A 81 -16.54 2.89 3.87
N ILE A 82 -17.12 3.87 4.57
CA ILE A 82 -16.42 4.81 5.45
C ILE A 82 -15.63 4.07 6.54
N ASP A 83 -16.24 3.08 7.19
CA ASP A 83 -15.55 2.31 8.24
C ASP A 83 -14.36 1.53 7.71
N GLY A 84 -14.47 0.98 6.50
CA GLY A 84 -13.38 0.24 5.85
C GLY A 84 -12.24 1.18 5.45
N ASP A 85 -12.59 2.37 4.97
CA ASP A 85 -11.64 3.43 4.62
C ASP A 85 -10.88 3.91 5.86
N VAL A 86 -11.60 4.35 6.90
CA VAL A 86 -11.00 4.83 8.15
C VAL A 86 -10.08 3.78 8.79
N LYS A 87 -10.52 2.50 8.82
CA LYS A 87 -9.71 1.41 9.38
C LYS A 87 -8.45 1.13 8.55
N LEU A 88 -8.55 1.15 7.23
CA LEU A 88 -7.39 0.94 6.36
C LEU A 88 -6.41 2.10 6.48
N ASN A 89 -6.90 3.33 6.36
CA ASN A 89 -6.08 4.52 6.41
C ASN A 89 -5.34 4.62 7.75
N ARG A 90 -6.05 4.38 8.87
CA ARG A 90 -5.43 4.36 10.20
C ARG A 90 -4.34 3.30 10.34
N ALA A 91 -4.59 2.08 9.85
CA ALA A 91 -3.60 1.00 9.93
C ALA A 91 -2.35 1.32 9.11
N LEU A 92 -2.52 1.82 7.88
CA LEU A 92 -1.40 2.23 7.02
C LEU A 92 -0.59 3.37 7.63
N TRP A 93 -1.26 4.33 8.28
CA TRP A 93 -0.60 5.45 8.94
C TRP A 93 0.26 4.97 10.11
N VAL A 94 -0.27 4.11 10.98
CA VAL A 94 0.49 3.51 12.10
C VAL A 94 1.68 2.69 11.59
N MET A 95 1.54 1.96 10.48
CA MET A 95 2.67 1.25 9.87
C MET A 95 3.78 2.21 9.40
N ALA A 96 3.39 3.33 8.80
CA ALA A 96 4.34 4.34 8.34
C ALA A 96 5.04 5.05 9.52
N GLU A 97 4.30 5.42 10.56
CA GLU A 97 4.88 6.00 11.78
C GLU A 97 5.89 5.08 12.44
N ASN A 98 5.54 3.81 12.64
CA ASN A 98 6.46 2.82 13.21
C ASN A 98 7.73 2.67 12.35
N MET A 99 7.59 2.73 11.02
CA MET A 99 8.73 2.69 10.11
C MET A 99 9.59 3.96 10.24
N MET A 100 8.99 5.14 10.39
CA MET A 100 9.70 6.39 10.64
C MET A 100 10.50 6.30 11.95
N ASP A 101 9.88 5.86 13.03
CA ASP A 101 10.50 5.73 14.35
C ASP A 101 11.65 4.72 14.37
N LEU A 102 11.58 3.68 13.55
CA LEU A 102 12.64 2.67 13.44
C LEU A 102 13.82 3.15 12.61
N LEU A 103 13.58 3.99 11.59
CA LEU A 103 14.61 4.46 10.67
C LEU A 103 15.20 5.83 11.04
N SER A 104 14.55 6.56 11.95
CA SER A 104 15.04 7.82 12.52
C SER A 104 15.94 7.63 13.74
N LYS A 105 16.11 6.39 14.21
CA LYS A 105 17.06 5.97 15.24
C LYS A 105 18.35 5.49 14.61
#